data_AF-A0A352Z7H1-F1
#
_entry.id   AF-A0A352Z7H1-F1
#
_cell.length_a   1.000
_cell.length_b   1.000
_cell.length_c   1.000
_cell.angle_alpha   90.00
_cell.angle_beta   90.00
_cell.angle_gamma   90.00
#
_symmetry.space_group_name_H-M   'P 1'
#
loop_
_entity.id
_entity.type
_entity.pdbx_description
1 polymer ?
#
loop_
_entity_poly.entity_id
_entity_poly.type
_entity_poly.pdbx_seq_one_letter_code
_entity_poly.pdbx_strand_id
1 'polypeptide(L)'
;MITVQDTISNISLLRRQRLKKAQIVLRRLKSILVEKYDVDRIILIGSFSDPDRFGFHSDIDLCVGGLPDSVYFKAVGELLLEAGDFNIDIIPFEDATSAMKEKILSGKVIYEKRQNLSKKIKSRNYIRA
;
A
#
# COMPACT_ATOMS: atom_id res chain seq x y z
N MET A 1 -32.53 -25.02 13.28
CA MET A 1 -32.21 -23.67 13.81
C MET A 1 -30.71 -23.48 13.69
N ILE A 2 -30.25 -22.41 13.03
CA ILE A 2 -28.83 -22.03 13.05
C ILE A 2 -28.52 -21.47 14.45
N THR A 3 -27.43 -21.90 15.08
CA THR A 3 -27.06 -21.39 16.41
C THR A 3 -26.26 -20.09 16.30
N VAL A 4 -26.17 -19.34 17.39
CA VAL A 4 -25.30 -18.15 17.48
C VAL A 4 -23.85 -18.52 17.20
N GLN A 5 -23.40 -19.69 17.67
CA GLN A 5 -22.03 -20.17 17.48
C GLN A 5 -21.71 -20.46 16.00
N ASP A 6 -22.67 -21.02 15.25
CA ASP A 6 -22.54 -21.24 13.81
C ASP A 6 -22.42 -19.91 13.06
N THR A 7 -23.19 -18.90 13.49
CA THR A 7 -23.19 -17.57 12.87
C THR A 7 -21.86 -16.85 13.08
N ILE A 8 -21.31 -16.87 14.29
CA ILE A 8 -19.99 -16.26 14.61
C ILE A 8 -18.88 -16.94 13.81
N SER A 9 -18.91 -18.28 13.74
CA SER A 9 -17.93 -19.06 12.99
C SER A 9 -17.96 -18.70 11.50
N ASN A 10 -19.16 -18.58 10.91
CA ASN A 10 -19.34 -18.16 9.52
C ASN A 10 -18.84 -16.74 9.25
N ILE A 11 -19.11 -15.78 10.14
CA ILE A 11 -18.61 -14.41 10.01
C ILE A 11 -17.08 -14.38 10.03
N SER A 12 -16.44 -15.13 10.94
CA SER A 12 -14.98 -15.22 11.01
C SER A 12 -14.35 -15.81 9.73
N LEU A 13 -15.04 -16.77 9.11
CA LEU A 13 -14.61 -17.40 7.87
C LEU A 13 -14.71 -16.41 6.70
N LEU A 14 -15.82 -15.69 6.60
CA LEU A 14 -16.04 -14.66 5.58
C LEU A 14 -15.03 -13.51 5.70
N ARG A 15 -14.71 -13.06 6.91
CA ARG A 15 -13.64 -12.05 7.14
C ARG A 15 -12.29 -12.55 6.65
N ARG A 16 -11.92 -13.80 6.96
CA ARG A 16 -10.68 -14.42 6.47
C ARG A 16 -10.65 -14.54 4.95
N GLN A 17 -11.78 -14.88 4.32
CA GLN A 17 -11.88 -14.91 2.86
C GLN A 17 -11.71 -13.52 2.24
N ARG A 18 -12.35 -12.49 2.82
CA ARG A 18 -12.17 -11.10 2.38
C ARG A 18 -10.71 -10.66 2.51
N LEU A 19 -10.05 -10.94 3.63
CA LEU A 19 -8.62 -10.64 3.81
C LEU A 19 -7.76 -11.32 2.75
N LYS A 20 -8.01 -12.60 2.42
CA LYS A 20 -7.30 -13.30 1.35
C LYS A 20 -7.50 -12.65 -0.02
N LYS A 21 -8.72 -12.21 -0.35
CA LYS A 21 -9.00 -11.45 -1.59
C LYS A 21 -8.24 -10.13 -1.59
N ALA A 22 -8.27 -9.41 -0.48
CA ALA A 22 -7.56 -8.13 -0.32
C ALA A 22 -6.04 -8.30 -0.50
N GLN A 23 -5.45 -9.41 -0.03
CA GLN A 23 -4.04 -9.75 -0.24
C GLN A 23 -3.69 -10.03 -1.71
N ILE A 24 -4.62 -10.61 -2.48
CA ILE A 24 -4.44 -10.80 -3.93
C ILE A 24 -4.43 -9.43 -4.62
N VAL A 25 -5.40 -8.57 -4.30
CA VAL A 25 -5.50 -7.21 -4.82
C VAL A 25 -4.24 -6.41 -4.48
N LEU A 26 -3.80 -6.41 -3.21
CA LEU A 26 -2.59 -5.74 -2.77
C LEU A 26 -1.35 -6.11 -3.59
N ARG A 27 -1.18 -7.40 -3.93
CA ARG A 27 -0.07 -7.85 -4.77
C ARG A 27 -0.14 -7.26 -6.18
N ARG A 28 -1.34 -7.17 -6.76
CA ARG A 28 -1.56 -6.58 -8.08
C ARG A 28 -1.28 -5.08 -8.07
N LEU A 29 -1.84 -4.35 -7.11
CA LEU A 29 -1.61 -2.91 -6.95
C LEU A 29 -0.12 -2.59 -6.76
N LYS A 30 0.57 -3.39 -5.92
CA LYS A 30 2.02 -3.29 -5.75
C LYS A 30 2.77 -3.50 -7.06
N SER A 31 2.43 -4.51 -7.85
CA SER A 31 3.07 -4.77 -9.15
C SER A 31 2.89 -3.60 -10.11
N ILE A 32 1.68 -3.03 -10.22
CA ILE A 32 1.41 -1.84 -11.04
C ILE A 32 2.28 -0.66 -10.59
N LEU A 33 2.28 -0.34 -9.30
CA LEU A 33 3.07 0.76 -8.74
C LEU A 33 4.57 0.59 -9.03
N VAL A 34 5.11 -0.61 -8.86
CA VAL A 34 6.54 -0.89 -9.04
C VAL A 34 6.93 -0.93 -10.52
N GLU A 35 6.19 -1.68 -11.34
CA GLU A 35 6.61 -1.99 -12.71
C GLU A 35 6.25 -0.88 -13.69
N LYS A 36 5.12 -0.21 -13.48
CA LYS A 36 4.61 0.83 -14.39
C LYS A 36 4.95 2.24 -13.95
N TYR A 37 4.89 2.50 -12.65
CA TYR A 37 5.12 3.83 -12.08
C TYR A 37 6.50 4.00 -11.45
N ASP A 38 7.32 2.93 -11.42
CA ASP A 38 8.72 2.92 -10.96
C ASP A 38 8.95 3.58 -9.58
N VAL A 39 7.95 3.43 -8.69
CA VAL A 39 7.97 4.05 -7.36
C VAL A 39 9.17 3.57 -6.53
N ASP A 40 9.56 4.37 -5.55
CA ASP A 40 10.74 4.08 -4.73
C ASP A 40 10.38 3.27 -3.48
N ARG A 41 9.18 3.45 -2.93
CA ARG A 41 8.76 2.77 -1.70
C ARG A 41 7.25 2.61 -1.64
N ILE A 42 6.80 1.49 -1.07
CA ILE A 42 5.38 1.26 -0.74
C ILE A 42 5.27 0.75 0.68
N ILE A 43 4.49 1.45 1.49
CA ILE A 43 4.21 1.14 2.89
C ILE A 43 2.71 0.92 3.03
N LEU A 44 2.34 -0.27 3.49
CA LEU A 44 0.96 -0.59 3.86
C LEU A 44 0.68 -0.06 5.26
N ILE A 45 -0.39 0.72 5.42
CA ILE A 45 -0.82 1.25 6.72
C ILE A 45 -2.25 0.78 7.05
N GLY A 46 -2.79 1.28 8.17
CA GLY A 46 -4.21 1.14 8.49
C GLY A 46 -4.60 -0.26 8.96
N SER A 47 -5.86 -0.62 8.69
CA SER A 47 -6.45 -1.86 9.21
C SER A 47 -5.90 -3.12 8.52
N PHE A 48 -5.36 -3.00 7.32
CA PHE A 48 -4.81 -4.14 6.59
C PHE A 48 -3.51 -4.66 7.22
N SER A 49 -2.72 -3.78 7.83
CA SER A 49 -1.49 -4.21 8.51
C SER A 49 -1.73 -5.07 9.76
N ASP A 50 -2.98 -5.13 10.24
CA ASP A 50 -3.41 -5.93 11.39
C ASP A 50 -4.63 -6.81 11.04
N PRO A 51 -4.45 -8.13 10.83
CA PRO A 51 -5.53 -9.04 10.46
C PRO A 51 -6.76 -9.02 11.36
N ASP A 52 -6.59 -8.73 12.66
CA ASP A 52 -7.71 -8.72 13.62
C ASP A 52 -8.60 -7.47 13.43
N ARG A 53 -8.02 -6.40 12.89
CA ARG A 53 -8.71 -5.14 12.59
C ARG A 53 -9.29 -5.09 11.18
N PHE A 54 -8.90 -5.99 10.28
CA PHE A 54 -9.43 -6.02 8.92
C PHE A 54 -10.88 -6.55 8.88
N GLY A 55 -11.80 -5.71 8.41
CA GLY A 55 -13.25 -5.96 8.39
C GLY A 55 -13.85 -5.90 6.99
N PHE A 56 -15.19 -6.02 6.93
CA PHE A 56 -15.93 -5.98 5.66
C PHE A 56 -15.91 -4.62 4.96
N HIS A 57 -15.65 -3.54 5.71
CA HIS A 57 -15.57 -2.17 5.21
C HIS A 57 -14.14 -1.62 5.28
N SER A 58 -13.15 -2.49 5.50
CA SER A 58 -11.75 -2.06 5.47
C SER A 58 -11.30 -1.77 4.04
N ASP A 59 -10.58 -0.66 3.93
CA ASP A 59 -9.91 -0.19 2.72
C ASP A 59 -8.47 -0.73 2.66
N ILE A 60 -7.79 -0.50 1.53
CA ILE A 60 -6.36 -0.78 1.37
C ILE A 60 -5.59 0.54 1.33
N ASP A 61 -4.95 0.89 2.44
CA ASP A 61 -4.21 2.13 2.59
C ASP A 61 -2.73 1.96 2.21
N LEU A 62 -2.29 2.65 1.15
CA LEU A 62 -0.93 2.61 0.64
C LEU A 62 -0.28 3.98 0.68
N CYS A 63 0.78 4.08 1.47
CA CYS A 63 1.70 5.20 1.35
C CYS A 63 2.78 4.88 0.31
N VAL A 64 2.92 5.75 -0.69
CA VAL A 64 3.76 5.54 -1.88
C VAL A 64 4.76 6.68 -2.00
N GLY A 65 6.05 6.34 -2.01
CA GLY A 65 7.13 7.30 -2.27
C GLY A 65 7.69 7.18 -3.67
N GLY A 66 8.12 8.29 -4.25
CA GLY A 66 8.66 8.36 -5.61
C GLY A 66 7.59 8.31 -6.72
N LEU A 67 6.33 8.62 -6.40
CA LEU A 67 5.26 8.75 -7.40
C LEU A 67 5.13 10.23 -7.82
N PRO A 68 5.49 10.62 -9.05
CA PRO A 68 5.43 12.03 -9.46
C PRO A 68 3.99 12.56 -9.56
N ASP A 69 3.76 13.80 -9.12
CA ASP A 69 2.46 14.49 -9.20
C ASP A 69 1.85 14.48 -10.60
N SER A 70 2.70 14.60 -11.63
CA SER A 70 2.28 14.62 -13.03
C SER A 70 1.60 13.33 -13.50
N VAL A 71 1.83 12.21 -12.81
CA VAL A 71 1.22 10.91 -13.11
C VAL A 71 0.29 10.43 -11.99
N TYR A 72 0.15 11.18 -10.90
CA TYR A 72 -0.60 10.76 -9.71
C TYR A 72 -2.04 10.34 -10.04
N PHE A 73 -2.81 11.21 -10.67
CA PHE A 73 -4.21 10.90 -11.01
C PHE A 73 -4.36 9.74 -11.99
N LYS A 74 -3.39 9.57 -12.90
CA LYS A 74 -3.35 8.42 -13.81
C LYS A 74 -3.10 7.12 -13.05
N ALA A 75 -2.15 7.13 -12.12
CA ALA A 75 -1.86 6.00 -11.25
C ALA A 75 -3.07 5.64 -10.39
N VAL A 76 -3.67 6.62 -9.70
CA VAL A 76 -4.85 6.41 -8.87
C VAL A 76 -6.01 5.84 -9.68
N GLY A 77 -6.31 6.40 -10.86
CA GLY A 77 -7.38 5.90 -11.72
C GLY A 77 -7.18 4.45 -12.15
N GLU A 78 -5.96 4.06 -12.51
CA GLU A 78 -5.64 2.67 -12.84
C GLU A 78 -5.74 1.74 -11.63
N LEU A 79 -5.23 2.17 -10.47
CA LEU A 79 -5.30 1.37 -9.26
C LEU A 79 -6.75 1.16 -8.81
N LEU A 80 -7.62 2.17 -8.96
CA LEU A 80 -9.05 2.06 -8.66
C LEU A 80 -9.75 1.03 -9.55
N LEU A 81 -9.44 1.04 -10.86
CA LEU A 81 -9.97 0.02 -11.79
C LEU A 81 -9.53 -1.40 -11.39
N GLU A 82 -8.32 -1.53 -10.83
CA GLU A 82 -7.72 -2.81 -10.50
C GLU A 82 -8.00 -3.30 -9.07
N ALA A 83 -8.55 -2.42 -8.22
CA ALA A 83 -8.91 -2.73 -6.86
C ALA A 83 -10.19 -3.58 -6.72
N GLY A 84 -11.04 -3.59 -7.76
CA GLY A 84 -12.30 -4.33 -7.76
C GLY A 84 -13.23 -3.85 -6.63
N ASP A 85 -13.66 -4.77 -5.77
CA ASP A 85 -14.60 -4.49 -4.66
C ASP A 85 -13.94 -3.83 -3.42
N PHE A 86 -12.67 -3.43 -3.52
CA PHE A 86 -11.94 -2.78 -2.43
C PHE A 86 -11.77 -1.30 -2.73
N ASN A 87 -12.06 -0.44 -1.75
CA ASN A 87 -11.57 0.93 -1.80
C ASN A 87 -10.08 0.94 -1.51
N ILE A 88 -9.40 1.92 -2.07
CA ILE A 88 -7.97 2.13 -1.89
C ILE A 88 -7.72 3.60 -1.57
N ASP A 89 -6.81 3.83 -0.64
CA ASP A 89 -6.30 5.15 -0.32
C ASP A 89 -4.82 5.20 -0.69
N ILE A 90 -4.48 6.05 -1.67
CA ILE A 90 -3.10 6.27 -2.09
C ILE A 90 -2.62 7.58 -1.48
N ILE A 91 -1.55 7.51 -0.70
CA ILE A 91 -1.01 8.64 0.07
C ILE A 91 0.43 8.89 -0.41
N PRO A 92 0.71 10.00 -1.11
CA PRO A 92 2.09 10.39 -1.44
C PRO A 92 2.92 10.52 -0.16
N PHE A 93 4.06 9.84 -0.10
CA PHE A 93 4.94 9.86 1.07
C PHE A 93 5.53 11.26 1.29
N GLU A 94 5.84 11.95 0.20
CA GLU A 94 6.43 13.29 0.14
C GLU A 94 5.51 14.35 0.75
N ASP A 95 4.19 14.20 0.57
CA ASP A 95 3.17 15.14 1.02
C ASP A 95 2.46 14.71 2.32
N ALA A 96 2.93 13.63 2.95
CA ALA A 96 2.32 13.11 4.15
C ALA A 96 2.38 14.13 5.31
N THR A 97 1.22 14.45 5.88
CA THR A 97 1.12 15.33 7.06
C THR A 97 1.85 14.72 8.26
N SER A 98 2.19 15.54 9.26
CA SER A 98 2.86 15.04 10.48
C SER A 98 2.09 13.92 11.18
N ALA A 99 0.76 14.00 11.25
CA ALA A 99 -0.07 12.94 11.80
C ALA A 99 -0.04 11.66 10.96
N MET A 100 0.10 11.78 9.64
CA MET A 100 0.22 10.62 8.75
C MET A 100 1.59 9.94 8.89
N LYS A 101 2.65 10.70 9.14
CA LYS A 101 4.01 10.17 9.33
C LYS A 101 4.08 9.15 10.47
N GLU A 102 3.35 9.36 11.56
CA GLU A 102 3.29 8.38 12.66
C GLU A 102 2.70 7.04 12.19
N LYS A 103 1.59 7.07 11.44
CA LYS A 103 0.98 5.87 10.87
C LYS A 103 1.93 5.16 9.90
N ILE A 104 2.65 5.93 9.09
CA ILE A 104 3.62 5.43 8.12
C ILE A 104 4.80 4.75 8.84
N LEU A 105 5.29 5.31 9.94
CA LEU A 105 6.37 4.72 10.75
C LEU A 105 5.97 3.38 11.38
N SER A 106 4.72 3.26 11.83
CA SER A 106 4.16 1.98 12.30
C SER A 106 3.73 1.03 11.17
N GLY A 107 3.78 1.49 9.92
CA GLY A 107 3.31 0.76 8.76
C GLY A 107 4.24 -0.38 8.36
N LYS A 108 3.71 -1.29 7.56
CA LYS A 108 4.48 -2.41 7.01
C LYS A 108 5.08 -2.02 5.66
N VAL A 109 6.40 -1.92 5.58
CA VAL A 109 7.10 -1.77 4.29
C VAL A 109 6.86 -3.03 3.46
N ILE A 110 6.20 -2.88 2.31
CA ILE A 110 5.93 -3.98 1.38
C ILE A 110 6.76 -3.90 0.10
N TYR A 111 7.39 -2.76 -0.16
CA TYR A 111 8.37 -2.57 -1.22
C TYR A 111 9.31 -1.43 -0.88
N GLU A 112 10.59 -1.61 -1.21
CA GLU A 112 11.60 -0.56 -1.19
C GLU A 112 12.61 -0.83 -2.31
N LYS A 113 12.78 0.17 -3.18
CA LYS A 113 13.71 0.12 -4.30
C LYS A 113 15.13 0.13 -3.74
N ARG A 114 15.93 -0.86 -4.14
CA ARG A 114 17.34 -0.90 -3.77
C ARG A 114 18.05 0.28 -4.44
N GLN A 115 18.51 1.25 -3.64
CA GLN A 115 19.39 2.29 -4.16
C GLN A 115 20.73 1.67 -4.55
N ASN A 116 21.07 1.75 -5.83
CA ASN A 116 22.44 1.48 -6.28
C ASN A 116 23.34 2.61 -5.74
N LEU A 117 24.22 2.29 -4.77
CA LEU A 117 25.19 3.22 -4.17
C LEU A 117 26.10 3.93 -5.22
N SER A 118 26.15 3.43 -6.45
CA SER A 118 26.99 3.94 -7.55
C SER A 118 26.62 5.34 -8.06
N LYS A 119 25.39 5.84 -7.83
CA LYS A 119 25.02 7.22 -8.21
C LYS A 119 25.47 8.29 -7.21
N LYS A 120 25.71 7.94 -5.94
CA LYS A 120 26.10 8.89 -4.88
C LYS A 120 27.60 9.24 -4.90
N ILE A 121 28.42 8.41 -5.56
CA ILE A 121 29.87 8.65 -5.71
C ILE A 121 30.14 9.61 -6.89
N LYS A 122 29.36 9.53 -7.98
CA LYS A 122 29.56 10.39 -9.16
C LYS A 122 29.23 11.87 -8.92
N SER A 123 28.29 12.20 -8.01
CA SER A 123 28.00 13.60 -7.66
C SER A 123 29.00 14.23 -6.70
N ARG A 124 29.81 13.44 -5.98
CA ARG A 124 30.90 13.96 -5.12
C ARG A 124 32.18 14.31 -5.90
N ASN A 125 32.37 13.73 -7.08
CA ASN A 125 33.57 13.98 -7.89
C ASN A 125 33.48 15.20 -8.82
N TYR A 126 32.35 15.92 -8.84
CA TYR A 126 32.19 17.15 -9.64
C TYR A 126 32.43 18.45 -8.87
N ILE A 127 32.74 18.38 -7.56
CA ILE A 127 32.99 19.56 -6.70
C ILE A 127 34.49 19.68 -6.33
N ARG A 128 35.36 19.01 -7.08
CA ARG A 128 36.82 19.16 -6.99
C ARG A 128 37.40 19.27 -8.39
N ALA A 129 37.18 20.41 -9.01
CA ALA A 129 37.96 20.95 -10.12
C ALA A 129 38.06 22.46 -9.92
#